data_AF-A0A7C1ZIR4-F1
#
_entry.id   AF-A0A7C1ZIR4-F1
#
_cell.length_a   1.000
_cell.length_b   1.000
_cell.length_c   1.000
_cell.angle_alpha   90.00
_cell.angle_beta   90.00
_cell.angle_gamma   90.00
#
_symmetry.space_group_name_H-M   'P 1'
#
loop_
_entity.id
_entity.type
_entity.pdbx_description
1 polymer ?
#
loop_
_entity_poly.entity_id
_entity_poly.type
_entity_poly.pdbx_seq_one_letter_code
_entity_poly.pdbx_strand_id
1 'polypeptide(L)' 'MTLCSHTITRNGGIFIEPCLRQILPYVDRALVLVDMRSEDGTIEVLKRLSEEYPKLELDYYNVGHEY' A
#
# COMPACT_ATOMS: atom_id res chain seq x y z
N MET A 1 -14.66 10.63 14.78
CA MET A 1 -14.11 9.26 14.68
C MET A 1 -13.30 9.24 13.41
N THR A 2 -12.03 8.84 13.47
CA THR A 2 -11.15 8.76 12.30
C THR A 2 -11.15 7.33 11.77
N LEU A 3 -11.40 7.13 10.48
CA LEU A 3 -11.37 5.83 9.84
C LEU A 3 -10.01 5.64 9.15
N CYS A 4 -9.28 4.61 9.56
CA CYS A 4 -7.95 4.30 9.03
C CYS A 4 -7.96 2.93 8.36
N SER A 5 -7.25 2.81 7.23
CA SER A 5 -6.92 1.52 6.61
C SER A 5 -5.44 1.18 6.82
N HIS A 6 -5.15 -0.08 7.13
CA HIS A 6 -3.79 -0.59 7.23
C HIS A 6 -3.67 -1.84 6.36
N THR A 7 -2.72 -1.84 5.44
CA THR A 7 -2.51 -2.95 4.50
C THR A 7 -1.04 -3.33 4.50
N ILE A 8 -0.76 -4.63 4.42
CA ILE A 8 0.59 -5.16 4.23
C ILE A 8 0.59 -5.90 2.91
N THR A 9 1.61 -5.69 2.07
CA THR A 9 1.67 -6.32 0.75
C THR A 9 3.10 -6.71 0.36
N ARG A 10 3.20 -7.85 -0.33
CA ARG A 10 4.36 -8.34 -1.07
C ARG A 10 3.84 -8.99 -2.34
N ASN A 11 4.35 -8.56 -3.50
CA ASN A 11 3.88 -9.07 -4.80
C ASN A 11 2.34 -9.04 -4.96
N GLY A 12 1.72 -7.90 -4.64
CA GLY A 12 0.27 -7.72 -4.67
C GLY A 12 -0.24 -6.89 -5.86
N GLY A 13 0.56 -6.67 -6.90
CA GLY A 13 0.37 -5.61 -7.89
C GLY A 13 -0.98 -5.66 -8.58
N ILE A 14 -1.42 -6.84 -9.00
CA ILE A 14 -2.70 -7.03 -9.71
C ILE A 14 -3.95 -6.84 -8.82
N PHE A 15 -3.79 -6.90 -7.49
CA PHE A 15 -4.92 -6.87 -6.54
C PHE A 15 -4.97 -5.58 -5.72
N ILE A 16 -3.81 -4.99 -5.43
CA ILE A 16 -3.71 -3.89 -4.47
C ILE A 16 -4.42 -2.63 -4.98
N GLU A 17 -4.31 -2.34 -6.28
CA GLU A 17 -4.96 -1.19 -6.89
C GLU A 17 -6.49 -1.21 -6.81
N PRO A 18 -7.19 -2.25 -7.31
CA PRO A 18 -8.65 -2.29 -7.21
C PRO A 18 -9.13 -2.31 -5.75
N CYS A 19 -8.39 -2.94 -4.82
CA CYS A 19 -8.72 -2.90 -3.40
C CYS A 19 -8.60 -1.49 -2.81
N LEU A 20 -7.47 -0.81 -3.02
CA LEU A 20 -7.26 0.53 -2.47
C LEU A 20 -8.22 1.53 -3.09
N ARG A 21 -8.52 1.46 -4.38
CA ARG A 21 -9.48 2.36 -5.04
C ARG A 21 -10.89 2.26 -4.46
N GLN A 22 -11.29 1.10 -3.93
CA GLN A 22 -12.59 0.94 -3.27
C GLN A 22 -12.61 1.51 -1.84
N ILE A 23 -11.47 1.47 -1.14
CA ILE A 23 -11.39 1.86 0.28
C ILE A 23 -11.04 3.35 0.44
N LEU A 24 -10.10 3.83 -0.38
CA LEU A 24 -9.54 5.18 -0.27
C LEU A 24 -10.60 6.29 -0.24
N PRO A 25 -11.73 6.25 -0.98
CA PRO A 25 -12.74 7.30 -0.88
C PRO A 25 -13.36 7.48 0.51
N TYR A 26 -13.38 6.43 1.33
CA TYR A 26 -14.14 6.39 2.58
C TYR A 26 -13.29 6.53 3.85
N VAL A 27 -11.97 6.37 3.75
CA VAL A 27 -11.05 6.48 4.89
C VAL A 27 -10.43 7.86 4.98
N ASP A 28 -10.11 8.30 6.19
CA ASP A 28 -9.39 9.56 6.42
C ASP A 28 -7.90 9.39 6.12
N ARG A 29 -7.34 8.21 6.45
CA ARG A 29 -5.93 7.85 6.25
C ARG A 29 -5.79 6.38 5.83
N ALA A 30 -4.78 6.09 5.02
CA ALA A 30 -4.40 4.74 4.65
C ALA A 30 -2.89 4.57 4.78
N LEU A 31 -2.43 3.50 5.41
CA LEU A 31 -1.02 3.12 5.49
C LEU A 31 -0.82 1.78 4.79
N VAL A 32 0.11 1.72 3.85
CA VAL A 32 0.51 0.47 3.18
C VAL A 32 1.96 0.16 3.51
N LEU A 33 2.17 -0.96 4.19
CA LEU A 33 3.50 -1.53 4.42
C LEU A 33 3.86 -2.41 3.22
N VAL A 34 4.96 -2.07 2.56
CA VAL A 34 5.39 -2.69 1.30
C VAL A 34 6.69 -3.44 1.52
N ASP A 35 6.72 -4.73 1.20
CA ASP A 35 7.98 -5.47 1.14
C ASP A 35 8.81 -4.95 -0.04
N MET A 36 10.02 -4.48 0.23
CA MET A 36 11.00 -4.00 -0.76
C MET A 36 11.40 -5.08 -1.77
N ARG A 37 11.17 -6.36 -1.47
CA ARG A 37 11.42 -7.50 -2.36
C ARG A 37 10.23 -7.78 -3.29
N SER A 38 9.34 -6.82 -3.48
CA SER A 38 8.25 -6.92 -4.44
C SER A 38 8.78 -6.62 -5.85
N GLU A 39 8.65 -7.59 -6.76
CA GLU A 39 9.22 -7.54 -8.12
C GLU A 39 8.15 -7.49 -9.22
N ASP A 40 6.87 -7.48 -8.84
CA ASP A 40 5.71 -7.62 -9.73
C ASP A 40 5.06 -6.29 -10.15
N GLY A 41 5.75 -5.16 -9.96
CA GLY A 41 5.19 -3.83 -10.22
C GLY A 41 4.35 -3.24 -9.07
N THR A 42 4.24 -3.93 -7.92
CA THR A 42 3.49 -3.44 -6.75
C THR A 42 3.94 -2.04 -6.32
N ILE A 43 5.25 -1.78 -6.33
CA ILE A 43 5.83 -0.53 -5.84
C ILE A 43 5.42 0.63 -6.76
N GLU A 44 5.48 0.43 -8.07
CA GLU A 44 5.13 1.41 -9.10
C GLU A 44 3.64 1.78 -9.01
N VAL A 45 2.78 0.77 -8.85
CA VAL A 45 1.34 0.95 -8.65
C VAL A 45 1.05 1.77 -7.39
N LEU A 46 1.69 1.41 -6.27
CA LEU A 46 1.48 2.11 -5.00
C LEU A 46 1.99 3.56 -5.03
N LYS A 47 3.14 3.81 -5.66
CA LYS A 47 3.66 5.17 -5.85
C LYS A 47 2.68 6.04 -6.63
N ARG A 48 2.18 5.54 -7.76
CA ARG A 48 1.15 6.22 -8.56
C ARG A 48 -0.11 6.53 -7.73
N LEU A 49 -0.58 5.56 -6.94
CA LEU A 49 -1.74 5.77 -6.07
C LEU A 49 -1.47 6.79 -4.96
N SER A 50 -0.26 6.87 -4.42
CA SER A 50 0.08 7.85 -3.38
C SER A 50 0.11 9.28 -3.90
N GLU A 51 0.43 9.46 -5.18
CA GLU A 51 0.33 10.76 -5.86
C GLU A 51 -1.13 11.18 -6.09
N GLU A 52 -2.00 10.23 -6.44
CA GLU A 52 -3.45 10.46 -6.64
C GLU A 52 -4.21 10.68 -5.32
N TYR A 53 -3.77 10.02 -4.25
CA TYR A 53 -4.40 10.06 -2.93
C TYR A 53 -3.38 10.48 -1.87
N PRO A 54 -3.25 11.78 -1.55
CA PRO A 54 -2.28 12.29 -0.56
C PRO A 54 -2.44 11.73 0.87
N LYS A 55 -3.56 11.06 1.16
CA LYS A 55 -3.85 10.37 2.42
C LYS A 55 -3.37 8.91 2.46
N LEU A 56 -2.78 8.42 1.37
CA LEU A 56 -2.13 7.13 1.27
C LEU A 56 -0.64 7.29 1.59
N GLU A 57 -0.26 6.77 2.73
CA GLU A 57 1.13 6.71 3.21
C GLU A 57 1.72 5.34 2.87
N LEU A 58 2.95 5.33 2.37
CA LEU A 58 3.68 4.11 2.04
C LEU A 58 4.88 3.99 2.96
N ASP A 59 5.06 2.81 3.53
CA ASP A 59 6.21 2.50 4.36
C ASP A 59 6.85 1.20 3.87
N TYR A 60 8.17 1.22 3.70
CA TYR A 60 8.90 0.17 3.00
C TYR A 60 9.72 -0.65 3.99
N TYR A 61 9.49 -1.96 3.98
CA TYR A 61 10.14 -2.91 4.88
C TYR A 61 10.93 -3.95 4.11
N ASN A 62 12.02 -4.41 4.70
CA ASN A 62 12.77 -5.56 4.22
C ASN A 62 12.41 -6.74 5.13
N VAL A 63 11.43 -7.56 4.73
CA VAL A 63 11.03 -8.74 5.51
C VAL A 63 12.04 -9.85 5.26
N GLY A 64 13.22 -9.71 5.86
CA GLY A 64 14.29 -10.70 5.88
C GLY A 64 14.42 -11.26 7.29
N HIS A 65 14.43 -12.59 7.41
CA HIS A 65 14.61 -13.32 8.66
C HIS A 65 15.84 -12.80 9.44
N GLU A 66 15.61 -12.22 10.62
CA GLU A 66 16.58 -12.29 11.73
C GLU A 66 16.37 -13.66 12.41
N TYR A 67 16.90 -14.72 11.81
CA TYR A 67 17.10 -16.02 12.46
C TYR A 67 18.39 -16.66 11.94
#